data_AF-A0A521GMZ4-F1
#
_entry.id   AF-A0A521GMZ4-F1
#
_cell.length_a   1.000
_cell.length_b   1.000
_cell.length_c   1.000
_cell.angle_alpha   90.00
_cell.angle_beta   90.00
_cell.angle_gamma   90.00
#
_symmetry.space_group_name_H-M   'P 1'
#
loop_
_entity.id
_entity.type
_entity.pdbx_description
1 polymer ?
#
loop_
_entity_poly.entity_id
_entity_poly.type
_entity_poly.pdbx_seq_one_letter_code
_entity_poly.pdbx_strand_id
1 'polypeptide(L)'
;MNTESLIHFFQSKLEKLSDLKLLADYRDPLFRTWWNTITATYERMGKSYIDKANRVRFSPGMVIGGQDNSSRYSSAYQKGLSDAEALISSTIEELEMWGFGEEPSHKAPSVKASEKVILNLTISQQQAQQISQTINLSQYDAEVQSKVNELLDELKKKSKNKTKIVDAVKWLADKGTDALIAILIAGLHLS
;
A
#
# COMPACT_ATOMS: atom_id res chain seq x y z
N MET A 1 10.74 -0.73 -15.86
CA MET A 1 10.37 -2.07 -15.33
C MET A 1 8.86 -2.11 -15.21
N ASN A 2 8.20 -3.24 -15.46
CA ASN A 2 6.77 -3.39 -15.22
C ASN A 2 6.53 -4.20 -13.93
N THR A 3 5.36 -4.05 -13.32
CA THR A 3 4.98 -4.69 -12.07
C THR A 3 5.13 -6.21 -12.13
N GLU A 4 4.60 -6.86 -13.16
CA GLU A 4 4.61 -8.32 -13.29
C GLU A 4 6.03 -8.91 -13.35
N SER A 5 6.95 -8.26 -14.08
CA SER A 5 8.34 -8.69 -14.15
C SER A 5 9.05 -8.56 -12.80
N LEU A 6 8.70 -7.55 -12.00
CA LEU A 6 9.25 -7.38 -10.66
C LEU A 6 8.71 -8.42 -9.68
N ILE A 7 7.40 -8.67 -9.71
CA ILE A 7 6.78 -9.74 -8.91
C ILE A 7 7.43 -11.08 -9.24
N HIS A 8 7.50 -11.44 -10.53
CA HIS A 8 8.14 -12.68 -10.96
C HIS A 8 9.62 -12.73 -10.57
N PHE A 9 10.35 -11.61 -10.70
CA PHE A 9 11.73 -11.52 -10.24
C PHE A 9 11.84 -11.85 -8.75
N PHE A 10 11.03 -11.23 -7.90
CA PHE A 10 11.07 -11.43 -6.45
C PHE A 10 10.61 -12.84 -6.04
N GLN A 11 9.56 -13.38 -6.66
CA GLN A 11 9.13 -14.77 -6.47
C GLN A 11 10.27 -15.75 -6.78
N SER A 12 10.98 -15.55 -7.91
CA SER A 12 12.15 -16.38 -8.25
C SER A 12 13.31 -16.27 -7.25
N LYS A 13 13.34 -15.21 -6.43
CA LYS A 13 14.33 -15.08 -5.34
C LYS A 13 13.89 -15.82 -4.09
N LEU A 14 12.59 -15.85 -3.79
CA LEU A 14 12.03 -16.62 -2.69
C LEU A 14 12.21 -18.12 -2.90
N GLU A 15 12.04 -18.61 -4.13
CA GLU A 15 12.25 -20.02 -4.47
C GLU A 15 13.67 -20.51 -4.14
N LYS A 16 14.67 -19.61 -4.18
CA LYS A 16 16.07 -19.94 -3.87
C LYS A 16 16.38 -19.97 -2.38
N LEU A 17 15.44 -19.57 -1.51
CA LEU A 17 15.70 -19.51 -0.06
C LEU A 17 15.99 -20.87 0.55
N SER A 18 15.40 -21.96 0.05
CA SER A 18 15.70 -23.31 0.53
C SER A 18 17.18 -23.65 0.38
N ASP A 19 17.76 -23.31 -0.77
CA ASP A 19 19.16 -23.59 -1.09
C ASP A 19 20.08 -22.69 -0.25
N LEU A 20 19.70 -21.43 -0.07
CA LEU A 20 20.46 -20.48 0.74
C LEU A 20 20.47 -20.84 2.24
N LYS A 21 19.38 -21.44 2.76
CA LYS A 21 19.28 -21.91 4.14
C LYS A 21 20.28 -23.03 4.46
N LEU A 22 20.78 -23.74 3.44
CA LEU A 22 21.81 -24.79 3.58
C LEU A 22 23.24 -24.24 3.71
N LEU A 23 23.45 -22.95 3.43
CA LEU A 23 24.76 -22.33 3.50
C LEU A 23 25.15 -22.02 4.96
N ALA A 24 26.46 -22.07 5.23
CA ALA A 24 26.98 -21.82 6.57
C ALA A 24 26.86 -20.34 6.99
N ASP A 25 27.11 -19.42 6.04
CA ASP A 25 27.02 -17.97 6.26
C ASP A 25 26.93 -17.16 4.95
N TYR A 26 26.86 -15.82 5.10
CA TYR A 26 26.67 -14.84 4.03
C TYR A 26 27.90 -14.60 3.13
N ARG A 27 29.03 -15.27 3.37
CA ARG A 27 30.25 -15.08 2.55
C ARG A 27 30.22 -15.93 1.29
N ASP A 28 29.31 -16.89 1.22
CA ASP A 28 29.14 -17.76 0.06
C ASP A 28 28.82 -16.95 -1.22
N PRO A 29 29.47 -17.26 -2.36
CA PRO A 29 29.22 -16.58 -3.63
C PRO A 29 27.76 -16.64 -4.11
N LEU A 30 27.05 -17.75 -3.85
CA LEU A 30 25.63 -17.90 -4.20
C LEU A 30 24.77 -16.92 -3.44
N PHE A 31 24.99 -16.81 -2.13
CA PHE A 31 24.30 -15.83 -1.30
C PHE A 31 24.61 -14.39 -1.76
N ARG A 32 25.89 -14.06 -1.95
CA ARG A 32 26.29 -12.70 -2.38
C ARG A 32 25.64 -12.33 -3.70
N THR A 33 25.63 -13.24 -4.66
CA THR A 33 24.99 -13.03 -5.96
C THR A 33 23.49 -12.80 -5.79
N TRP A 34 22.82 -13.64 -4.98
CA TRP A 34 21.40 -13.52 -4.70
C TRP A 34 21.06 -12.16 -4.08
N TRP A 35 21.74 -11.76 -3.01
CA TRP A 35 21.45 -10.52 -2.30
C TRP A 35 21.82 -9.29 -3.14
N ASN A 36 22.98 -9.28 -3.79
CA ASN A 36 23.39 -8.16 -4.64
C ASN A 36 22.40 -7.92 -5.78
N THR A 37 21.83 -8.99 -6.36
CA THR A 37 20.83 -8.84 -7.42
C THR A 37 19.53 -8.22 -6.87
N ILE A 38 19.10 -8.62 -5.67
CA ILE A 38 17.92 -8.03 -5.00
C ILE A 38 18.17 -6.55 -4.69
N THR A 39 19.31 -6.24 -4.07
CA THR A 39 19.69 -4.86 -3.71
C THR A 39 19.78 -3.97 -4.94
N ALA A 40 20.40 -4.43 -6.03
CA ALA A 40 20.47 -3.68 -7.28
C ALA A 40 19.10 -3.46 -7.92
N THR A 41 18.17 -4.42 -7.81
CA THR A 41 16.79 -4.21 -8.24
C THR A 41 16.09 -3.17 -7.37
N TYR A 42 16.22 -3.25 -6.04
CA TYR A 42 15.65 -2.25 -5.14
C TYR A 42 16.22 -0.84 -5.35
N GLU A 43 17.50 -0.71 -5.66
CA GLU A 43 18.12 0.56 -6.01
C GLU A 43 17.48 1.17 -7.27
N ARG A 44 17.21 0.34 -8.29
CA ARG A 44 16.50 0.77 -9.51
C ARG A 44 15.01 1.06 -9.26
N MET A 45 14.41 0.44 -8.24
CA MET A 45 13.02 0.69 -7.84
C MET A 45 12.86 2.03 -7.12
N GLY A 46 13.90 2.49 -6.42
CA GLY A 46 13.95 3.81 -5.82
C GLY A 46 14.39 3.80 -4.37
N LYS A 47 14.62 5.02 -3.83
CA LYS A 47 15.24 5.23 -2.53
C LYS A 47 14.50 4.53 -1.37
N SER A 48 13.17 4.56 -1.37
CA SER A 48 12.36 3.92 -0.33
C SER A 48 12.61 2.42 -0.23
N TYR A 49 12.77 1.74 -1.37
CA TYR A 49 12.99 0.30 -1.42
C TYR A 49 14.40 -0.08 -0.98
N ILE A 50 15.43 0.63 -1.47
CA ILE A 50 16.81 0.36 -1.06
C ILE A 50 17.04 0.68 0.44
N ASP A 51 16.39 1.71 0.98
CA ASP A 51 16.45 2.03 2.40
C ASP A 51 15.84 0.91 3.26
N LYS A 52 14.79 0.21 2.79
CA LYS A 52 14.25 -1.00 3.44
C LYS A 52 15.25 -2.15 3.37
N ALA A 53 15.82 -2.42 2.20
CA ALA A 53 16.81 -3.49 2.01
C ALA A 53 18.06 -3.32 2.88
N ASN A 54 18.55 -2.09 3.03
CA ASN A 54 19.72 -1.76 3.84
C ASN A 54 19.54 -2.02 5.35
N ARG A 55 18.31 -2.26 5.81
CA ARG A 55 18.01 -2.63 7.21
C ARG A 55 18.24 -4.11 7.48
N VAL A 56 18.28 -4.95 6.44
CA VAL A 56 18.55 -6.38 6.60
C VAL A 56 20.03 -6.59 6.91
N ARG A 57 20.31 -7.44 7.90
CA ARG A 57 21.67 -7.75 8.37
C ARG A 57 21.86 -9.25 8.40
N PHE A 58 22.94 -9.72 7.78
CA PHE A 58 23.31 -11.14 7.71
C PHE A 58 24.54 -11.49 8.55
N SER A 59 25.11 -10.49 9.23
CA SER A 59 26.27 -10.64 10.11
C SER A 59 25.91 -10.18 11.53
N PRO A 60 26.55 -10.75 12.56
CA PRO A 60 26.38 -10.29 13.93
C PRO A 60 26.90 -8.85 14.07
N GLY A 61 26.25 -8.05 14.92
CA GLY A 61 26.66 -6.66 15.18
C GLY A 61 27.93 -6.54 16.03
N MET A 62 28.23 -7.54 16.86
CA MET A 62 29.44 -7.60 17.70
C MET A 62 29.93 -9.04 17.79
N VAL A 63 31.24 -9.23 17.66
CA VAL A 63 31.93 -10.51 17.85
C VAL A 63 32.97 -10.38 18.95
N ILE A 64 33.21 -11.46 19.68
CA ILE A 64 34.24 -11.49 20.72
C ILE A 64 35.53 -11.99 20.06
N GLY A 65 36.58 -11.17 20.10
CA GLY A 65 37.90 -11.54 19.56
C GLY A 65 38.50 -12.74 20.31
N GLY A 66 39.10 -13.67 19.58
CA GLY A 66 39.74 -14.86 20.14
C GLY A 66 38.79 -16.02 20.49
N GLN A 67 37.49 -15.91 20.19
CA GLN A 67 36.53 -17.01 20.33
C GLN A 67 36.02 -17.50 18.96
N ASP A 68 35.58 -18.76 18.92
CA ASP A 68 34.79 -19.25 17.80
C ASP A 68 33.42 -18.56 17.79
N ASN A 69 33.17 -17.77 16.76
CA ASN A 69 31.92 -17.05 16.55
C ASN A 69 31.01 -17.74 15.51
N SER A 70 31.36 -18.94 15.03
CA SER A 70 30.65 -19.69 13.99
C SER A 70 29.13 -19.74 14.22
N SER A 71 28.71 -20.11 15.43
CA SER A 71 27.29 -20.16 15.84
C SER A 71 26.59 -18.79 15.77
N ARG A 72 27.28 -17.70 16.15
CA ARG A 72 26.74 -16.34 16.05
C ARG A 72 26.57 -15.91 14.60
N TYR A 73 27.54 -16.24 13.75
CA TYR A 73 27.44 -15.98 12.31
C TYR A 73 26.30 -16.77 11.67
N SER A 74 26.18 -18.07 11.96
CA SER A 74 25.10 -18.91 11.44
C SER A 74 23.73 -18.42 11.91
N SER A 75 23.57 -18.07 13.18
CA SER A 75 22.32 -17.53 13.72
C SER A 75 21.95 -16.17 13.09
N ALA A 76 22.90 -15.25 12.99
CA ALA A 76 22.66 -13.95 12.34
C ALA A 76 22.33 -14.11 10.85
N TYR A 77 22.96 -15.08 10.18
CA TYR A 77 22.69 -15.40 8.79
C TYR A 77 21.26 -15.93 8.60
N GLN A 78 20.84 -16.91 9.40
CA GLN A 78 19.49 -17.46 9.33
C GLN A 78 18.42 -16.41 9.64
N LYS A 79 18.65 -15.57 10.66
CA LYS A 79 17.76 -14.44 10.95
C LYS A 79 17.72 -13.46 9.78
N GLY A 80 18.87 -13.11 9.21
CA GLY A 80 18.95 -12.22 8.05
C GLY A 80 18.19 -12.77 6.84
N LEU A 81 18.23 -14.09 6.60
CA LEU A 81 17.42 -14.74 5.56
C LEU A 81 15.92 -14.62 5.84
N SER A 82 15.47 -14.81 7.08
CA SER A 82 14.06 -14.62 7.45
C SER A 82 13.61 -13.16 7.30
N ASP A 83 14.44 -12.20 7.71
CA ASP A 83 14.17 -10.77 7.53
C ASP A 83 14.10 -10.41 6.03
N ALA A 84 14.97 -10.99 5.21
CA ALA A 84 14.96 -10.80 3.76
C ALA A 84 13.73 -11.44 3.10
N GLU A 85 13.34 -12.64 3.53
CA GLU A 85 12.12 -13.33 3.10
C GLU A 85 10.88 -12.44 3.36
N ALA A 86 10.74 -11.92 4.58
CA ALA A 86 9.64 -11.02 4.93
C ALA A 86 9.63 -9.73 4.10
N LEU A 87 10.81 -9.13 3.87
CA LEU A 87 10.94 -7.93 3.05
C LEU A 87 10.52 -8.19 1.59
N ILE A 88 10.97 -9.29 1.00
CA ILE A 88 10.67 -9.65 -0.39
C ILE A 88 9.18 -9.95 -0.54
N SER A 89 8.58 -10.72 0.38
CA SER A 89 7.14 -10.99 0.40
C SER A 89 6.31 -9.72 0.53
N SER A 90 6.66 -8.83 1.46
CA SER A 90 5.98 -7.53 1.61
C SER A 90 6.13 -6.65 0.36
N THR A 91 7.25 -6.75 -0.36
CA THR A 91 7.42 -6.04 -1.63
C THR A 91 6.51 -6.61 -2.71
N ILE A 92 6.38 -7.93 -2.80
CA ILE A 92 5.46 -8.57 -3.75
C ILE A 92 4.03 -8.12 -3.47
N GLU A 93 3.59 -8.14 -2.20
CA GLU A 93 2.25 -7.66 -1.81
C GLU A 93 2.05 -6.18 -2.19
N GLU A 94 3.05 -5.33 -1.95
CA GLU A 94 3.00 -3.91 -2.33
C GLU A 94 2.86 -3.74 -3.85
N LEU A 95 3.61 -4.53 -4.64
CA LEU A 95 3.56 -4.52 -6.10
C LEU A 95 2.24 -5.06 -6.65
N GLU A 96 1.69 -6.11 -6.05
CA GLU A 96 0.38 -6.67 -6.42
C GLU A 96 -0.75 -5.68 -6.13
N MET A 97 -0.62 -4.92 -5.03
CA MET A 97 -1.64 -3.97 -4.60
C MET A 97 -1.59 -2.64 -5.37
N TRP A 98 -0.39 -2.12 -5.63
CA TRP A 98 -0.18 -0.74 -6.11
C TRP A 98 0.57 -0.63 -7.45
N GLY A 99 1.20 -1.70 -7.92
CA GLY A 99 2.01 -1.65 -9.14
C GLY A 99 3.39 -1.01 -8.97
N PHE A 100 4.18 -1.04 -10.05
CA PHE A 100 5.48 -0.39 -10.16
C PHE A 100 5.54 0.51 -11.39
N GLY A 101 6.00 1.75 -11.20
CA GLY A 101 6.20 2.70 -12.31
C GLY A 101 4.93 3.42 -12.77
N GLU A 102 3.85 3.34 -12.00
CA GLU A 102 2.86 4.41 -12.02
C GLU A 102 3.54 5.64 -11.39
N GLU A 103 3.99 6.61 -12.21
CA GLU A 103 3.67 7.99 -11.81
C GLU A 103 2.19 7.99 -11.41
N PRO A 104 1.75 8.75 -10.40
CA PRO A 104 0.35 8.83 -10.03
C PRO A 104 -0.46 9.48 -11.17
N SER A 105 -0.62 8.76 -12.27
CA SER A 105 -1.72 8.87 -13.19
C SER A 105 -2.88 8.34 -12.39
N HIS A 106 -3.79 9.24 -12.03
CA HIS A 106 -5.04 8.95 -11.34
C HIS A 106 -5.89 7.97 -12.17
N LYS A 107 -5.52 6.69 -12.18
CA LYS A 107 -6.33 5.59 -12.68
C LYS A 107 -6.44 4.58 -11.56
N ALA A 108 -7.57 4.68 -10.87
CA ALA A 108 -7.95 3.81 -9.77
C ALA A 108 -7.76 2.33 -10.15
N PRO A 109 -7.29 1.47 -9.22
CA PRO A 109 -7.18 0.04 -9.47
C PRO A 109 -8.57 -0.54 -9.76
N SER A 110 -8.63 -1.38 -10.79
CA SER A 110 -9.74 -2.30 -11.03
C SER A 110 -9.80 -3.32 -9.89
N VAL A 111 -10.50 -2.99 -8.80
CA VAL A 111 -10.80 -3.92 -7.71
C VAL A 111 -11.83 -4.95 -8.20
N LYS A 112 -11.32 -6.06 -8.72
CA LYS A 112 -12.02 -7.35 -8.70
C LYS A 112 -11.65 -8.08 -7.41
N ALA A 113 -12.14 -7.57 -6.30
CA ALA A 113 -12.29 -8.34 -5.08
C ALA A 113 -13.52 -7.79 -4.37
N SER A 114 -14.50 -8.65 -4.22
CA SER A 114 -15.74 -8.44 -3.50
C SER A 114 -15.48 -8.20 -2.01
N GLU A 115 -14.97 -7.03 -1.66
CA GLU A 115 -15.09 -6.48 -0.33
C GLU A 115 -16.35 -5.61 -0.29
N LYS A 116 -17.34 -6.07 0.47
CA LYS A 116 -18.43 -5.22 0.91
C LYS A 116 -17.82 -4.06 1.69
N VAL A 117 -17.64 -2.91 1.05
CA VAL A 117 -17.47 -1.63 1.73
C VAL A 117 -18.76 -1.39 2.51
N ILE A 118 -18.76 -1.68 3.81
CA ILE A 118 -19.86 -1.31 4.69
C ILE A 118 -19.65 0.17 5.06
N LEU A 119 -20.19 1.06 4.23
CA LEU A 119 -20.33 2.48 4.57
C LEU A 119 -21.35 2.62 5.70
N ASN A 120 -20.90 2.63 6.96
CA ASN A 120 -21.71 3.00 8.12
C ASN A 120 -21.69 4.52 8.35
N LEU A 121 -21.85 5.31 7.29
CA LEU A 121 -22.07 6.75 7.39
C LEU A 121 -23.54 7.00 7.69
N THR A 122 -23.90 7.07 8.97
CA THR A 122 -25.23 7.57 9.38
C THR A 122 -25.07 9.02 9.81
N ILE A 123 -25.43 9.92 8.90
CA ILE A 123 -25.42 11.36 9.12
C ILE A 123 -26.85 11.76 9.49
N SER A 124 -27.04 12.46 10.61
CA SER A 124 -28.32 13.02 11.02
C SER A 124 -28.74 14.19 10.12
N GLN A 125 -30.04 14.52 10.08
CA GLN A 125 -30.53 15.64 9.25
C GLN A 125 -29.82 16.98 9.55
N GLN A 126 -29.48 17.23 10.81
CA GLN A 126 -28.78 18.44 11.24
C GLN A 126 -27.34 18.47 10.71
N GLN A 127 -26.63 17.34 10.74
CA GLN A 127 -25.28 17.24 10.20
C GLN A 127 -25.28 17.43 8.67
N ALA A 128 -26.26 16.86 7.95
CA ALA A 128 -26.33 17.04 6.50
C ALA A 128 -26.55 18.51 6.07
N GLN A 129 -27.32 19.29 6.84
CA GLN A 129 -27.49 20.73 6.60
C GLN A 129 -26.22 21.52 6.93
N GLN A 130 -25.51 21.16 8.01
CA GLN A 130 -24.22 21.77 8.36
C GLN A 130 -23.13 21.47 7.33
N ILE A 131 -23.12 20.27 6.73
CA ILE A 131 -22.22 19.93 5.62
C ILE A 131 -22.49 20.84 4.42
N SER A 132 -23.75 21.00 4.01
CA SER A 132 -24.11 21.88 2.89
C SER A 132 -23.80 23.37 3.15
N GLN A 133 -23.76 23.81 4.41
CA GLN A 133 -23.39 25.19 4.77
C GLN A 133 -21.87 25.38 4.88
N THR A 134 -21.15 24.35 5.34
CA THR A 134 -19.67 24.38 5.49
C THR A 134 -18.98 24.26 4.14
N ILE A 135 -19.59 23.52 3.21
CA ILE A 135 -19.10 23.42 1.84
C ILE A 135 -19.72 24.56 1.05
N ASN A 136 -18.89 25.48 0.59
CA ASN A 136 -19.35 26.52 -0.33
C ASN A 136 -19.65 25.92 -1.71
N LEU A 137 -20.81 25.26 -1.87
CA LEU A 137 -21.16 24.52 -3.09
C LEU A 137 -21.20 25.41 -4.34
N SER A 138 -21.40 26.72 -4.16
CA SER A 138 -21.40 27.70 -5.25
C SER A 138 -20.06 27.80 -6.02
N GLN A 139 -18.97 27.29 -5.44
CA GLN A 139 -17.66 27.27 -6.09
C GLN A 139 -17.48 26.12 -7.09
N TYR A 140 -18.43 25.17 -7.13
CA TYR A 140 -18.39 24.02 -8.03
C TYR A 140 -19.38 24.19 -9.17
N ASP A 141 -19.13 23.54 -10.30
CA ASP A 141 -20.05 23.55 -11.44
C ASP A 141 -21.40 22.88 -11.11
N ALA A 142 -22.44 23.26 -11.84
CA ALA A 142 -23.82 22.82 -11.58
C ALA A 142 -23.98 21.29 -11.53
N GLU A 143 -23.21 20.56 -12.35
CA GLU A 143 -23.23 19.09 -12.35
C GLU A 143 -22.67 18.50 -11.04
N VAL A 144 -21.57 19.08 -10.54
CA VAL A 144 -20.95 18.67 -9.28
C VAL A 144 -21.87 19.02 -8.12
N GLN A 145 -22.46 20.22 -8.10
CA GLN A 145 -23.46 20.61 -7.11
C GLN A 145 -24.65 19.63 -7.07
N SER A 146 -25.17 19.26 -8.23
CA SER A 146 -26.28 18.31 -8.34
C SER A 146 -25.91 16.95 -7.74
N LYS A 147 -24.71 16.43 -8.02
CA LYS A 147 -24.27 15.13 -7.50
C LYS A 147 -23.92 15.14 -6.02
N VAL A 148 -23.42 16.25 -5.50
CA VAL A 148 -23.27 16.43 -4.05
C VAL A 148 -24.62 16.41 -3.35
N ASN A 149 -25.61 17.14 -3.86
CA ASN A 149 -26.95 17.15 -3.28
C ASN A 149 -27.63 15.78 -3.35
N GLU A 150 -27.47 15.05 -4.45
CA GLU A 150 -27.98 13.68 -4.58
C GLU A 150 -27.37 12.73 -3.55
N LEU A 151 -26.05 12.81 -3.33
CA LEU A 151 -25.35 12.03 -2.30
C LEU A 151 -25.87 12.38 -0.90
N LEU A 152 -25.97 13.66 -0.57
CA LEU A 152 -26.47 14.11 0.73
C LEU A 152 -27.92 13.70 0.95
N ASP A 153 -28.78 13.79 -0.06
CA ASP A 153 -30.19 13.41 0.04
C ASP A 153 -30.37 11.89 0.20
N GLU A 154 -29.55 11.06 -0.47
CA GLU A 154 -29.56 9.61 -0.24
C GLU A 154 -29.01 9.24 1.15
N LEU A 155 -28.03 10.00 1.68
CA LEU A 155 -27.52 9.81 3.04
C LEU A 155 -28.51 10.26 4.13
N LYS A 156 -29.39 11.23 3.85
CA LYS A 156 -30.47 11.68 4.75
C LYS A 156 -31.61 10.67 4.89
N LYS A 157 -31.77 9.74 3.95
CA LYS A 157 -32.91 8.79 3.94
C LYS A 157 -32.73 7.72 5.03
N LYS A 158 -33.83 7.42 5.74
CA LYS A 158 -33.89 6.31 6.72
C LYS A 158 -33.56 4.96 6.08
N SER A 159 -34.01 4.74 4.83
CA SER A 159 -33.64 3.58 4.02
C SER A 159 -32.66 4.03 2.94
N LYS A 160 -31.37 3.76 3.15
CA LYS A 160 -30.27 4.22 2.29
C LYS A 160 -30.15 3.33 1.07
N ASN A 161 -30.21 3.91 -0.12
CA ASN A 161 -29.91 3.19 -1.35
C ASN A 161 -28.39 3.14 -1.55
N LYS A 162 -27.78 2.02 -1.13
CA LYS A 162 -26.32 1.83 -1.22
C LYS A 162 -25.79 1.96 -2.65
N THR A 163 -26.54 1.51 -3.64
CA THR A 163 -26.14 1.61 -5.06
C THR A 163 -26.03 3.07 -5.47
N LYS A 164 -27.05 3.88 -5.17
CA LYS A 164 -27.03 5.33 -5.50
C LYS A 164 -25.94 6.08 -4.76
N ILE A 165 -25.69 5.75 -3.49
CA ILE A 165 -24.59 6.33 -2.71
C ILE A 165 -23.25 6.01 -3.37
N VAL A 166 -23.03 4.74 -3.73
CA VAL A 166 -21.80 4.30 -4.39
C VAL A 166 -21.64 4.97 -5.75
N ASP A 167 -22.71 5.09 -6.54
CA ASP A 167 -22.68 5.71 -7.85
C ASP A 167 -22.38 7.22 -7.77
N ALA A 168 -22.99 7.92 -6.81
CA ALA A 168 -22.72 9.33 -6.58
C ALA A 168 -21.28 9.57 -6.06
N VAL A 169 -20.79 8.72 -5.15
CA VAL A 169 -19.39 8.77 -4.67
C VAL A 169 -18.40 8.51 -5.80
N LYS A 170 -18.64 7.50 -6.64
CA LYS A 170 -17.79 7.20 -7.80
C LYS A 170 -17.76 8.36 -8.80
N TRP A 171 -18.92 8.94 -9.07
CA TRP A 171 -19.02 10.08 -9.98
C TRP A 171 -18.26 11.29 -9.42
N LEU A 172 -18.44 11.61 -8.14
CA LEU A 172 -17.72 12.72 -7.50
C LEU A 172 -16.22 12.44 -7.40
N ALA A 173 -15.79 11.19 -7.20
CA ALA A 173 -14.38 10.83 -7.21
C ALA A 173 -13.72 11.06 -8.58
N ASP A 174 -14.47 10.90 -9.68
CA ASP A 174 -13.97 11.09 -11.06
C ASP A 174 -14.06 12.55 -11.56
N LYS A 175 -15.12 13.29 -11.18
CA LYS A 175 -15.44 14.60 -11.77
C LYS A 175 -15.46 15.78 -10.79
N GLY A 176 -15.44 15.52 -9.49
CA GLY A 176 -15.61 16.55 -8.46
C GLY A 176 -14.89 16.17 -7.18
N THR A 177 -13.65 15.70 -7.30
CA THR A 177 -12.89 15.09 -6.20
C THR A 177 -12.72 16.04 -5.02
N ASP A 178 -12.49 17.33 -5.30
CA ASP A 178 -12.39 18.37 -4.27
C ASP A 178 -13.71 18.55 -3.50
N ALA A 179 -14.84 18.44 -4.19
CA ALA A 179 -16.16 18.47 -3.56
C ALA A 179 -16.40 17.23 -2.69
N LEU A 180 -15.95 16.04 -3.14
CA LEU A 180 -16.02 14.81 -2.35
C LEU A 180 -15.16 14.90 -1.08
N ILE A 181 -13.93 15.40 -1.19
CA ILE A 181 -13.02 15.62 -0.07
C ILE A 181 -13.65 16.61 0.92
N ALA A 182 -14.22 17.71 0.43
CA ALA A 182 -14.90 18.69 1.28
C ALA A 182 -16.09 18.08 2.05
N ILE A 183 -16.87 17.16 1.44
CA ILE A 183 -17.93 16.40 2.12
C ILE A 183 -17.39 15.50 3.21
N LEU A 184 -16.32 14.76 2.94
CA LEU A 184 -15.72 13.86 3.92
C LEU A 184 -15.12 14.62 5.10
N ILE A 185 -14.41 15.72 4.83
CA ILE A 185 -13.86 16.60 5.86
C ILE A 185 -14.98 17.22 6.69
N ALA A 186 -16.03 17.75 6.06
CA ALA A 186 -17.16 18.33 6.78
C ALA A 186 -17.90 17.26 7.61
N GLY A 187 -18.03 16.03 7.10
CA GLY A 187 -18.64 14.91 7.82
C GLY A 187 -17.83 14.46 9.05
N LEU A 188 -16.50 14.48 8.97
CA LEU A 188 -15.60 14.14 10.08
C LEU A 188 -15.61 15.17 11.21
N HIS A 189 -15.82 16.45 10.89
CA HIS A 189 -15.91 17.52 11.91
C HIS A 189 -17.26 17.52 12.65
N LEU A 190 -18.22 16.72 12.20
CA LEU A 190 -19.57 16.65 12.74
C LEU A 190 -19.86 15.38 13.55
N SER A 191 -18.95 14.41 13.54
CA SER A 191 -18.95 13.19 14.36
C SER A 191 -18.20 13.39 15.66
#